data_AF-A0A2M9IBI5-F1
#
_entry.id   AF-A0A2M9IBI5-F1
#
_cell.length_a   1.000
_cell.length_b   1.000
_cell.length_c   1.000
_cell.angle_alpha   90.00
_cell.angle_beta   90.00
_cell.angle_gamma   90.00
#
_symmetry.space_group_name_H-M   'P 1'
#
loop_
_entity.id
_entity.type
_entity.pdbx_description
1 polymer ?
#
loop_
_entity_poly.entity_id
_entity_poly.type
_entity_poly.pdbx_seq_one_letter_code
_entity_poly.pdbx_strand_id
1 'polypeptide(L)'
;MADHAPVMVLDGPPGAGKTSLLARMVCALGDTAMWFTEPNAHLSAGLAAPVHPSPAGHTLWFLRHELDKARAMAHLVADPATSLLISDRNHLGALAYCYATRAEDSLPYRTARDFYARRIAPELPETVLTAILLASPEQSLTRRGNVAELPRWKQWFDQGILERLHTFYTDIAPTLCPIPPAIINTDDATRESVPAQVADVLEDAGFDHTARALRSAGAPAARPPLNEQFADTYSELGGLEAFGHPFTPAFAHRGGTVQLYQLGALHTDAAGHTRLWNPLTDAPPVRGAA
;
A
#
# COMPACT_ATOMS: atom_id res chain seq x y z
N MET A 1 -10.63 22.04 11.25
CA MET A 1 -9.90 20.96 10.56
C MET A 1 -9.90 19.64 11.35
N ALA A 2 -10.74 19.48 12.39
CA ALA A 2 -10.65 18.34 13.32
C ALA A 2 -11.53 17.12 12.94
N ASP A 3 -12.22 17.15 11.81
CA ASP A 3 -13.29 16.16 11.52
C ASP A 3 -12.91 15.09 10.49
N HIS A 4 -11.74 15.19 9.84
CA HIS A 4 -11.30 14.22 8.83
C HIS A 4 -10.05 13.47 9.26
N ALA A 5 -10.08 12.15 9.08
CA ALA A 5 -8.94 11.29 9.34
C ALA A 5 -7.78 11.60 8.35
N PRO A 6 -6.52 11.55 8.82
CA PRO A 6 -5.35 11.55 7.95
C PRO A 6 -5.34 10.35 7.01
N VAL A 7 -4.74 10.52 5.84
CA VAL A 7 -4.35 9.40 4.97
C VAL A 7 -2.83 9.34 4.91
N MET A 8 -2.24 8.27 5.42
CA MET A 8 -0.82 7.98 5.29
C MET A 8 -0.58 6.96 4.18
N VAL A 9 0.11 7.38 3.12
CA VAL A 9 0.57 6.49 2.06
C VAL A 9 2.02 6.12 2.30
N LEU A 10 2.32 4.82 2.21
CA LEU A 10 3.69 4.30 2.17
C LEU A 10 4.01 3.87 0.74
N ASP A 11 4.97 4.54 0.09
CA ASP A 11 5.45 4.13 -1.22
C ASP A 11 6.97 3.96 -1.26
N GLY A 12 7.49 3.50 -2.39
CA GLY A 12 8.91 3.31 -2.61
C GLY A 12 9.23 2.07 -3.44
N PRO A 13 10.50 1.92 -3.86
CA PRO A 13 10.95 0.78 -4.63
C PRO A 13 10.79 -0.55 -3.86
N PRO A 14 10.88 -1.69 -4.55
CA PRO A 14 11.01 -2.98 -3.89
C PRO A 14 12.19 -2.97 -2.89
N GLY A 15 12.12 -3.76 -1.81
CA GLY A 15 13.19 -3.85 -0.81
C GLY A 15 13.36 -2.64 0.13
N ALA A 16 12.53 -1.60 0.00
CA ALA A 16 12.58 -0.42 0.87
C ALA A 16 12.02 -0.62 2.29
N GLY A 17 11.52 -1.82 2.62
CA GLY A 17 11.03 -2.13 3.97
C GLY A 17 9.57 -1.76 4.26
N LYS A 18 8.76 -1.42 3.25
CA LYS A 18 7.33 -1.06 3.40
C LYS A 18 6.52 -2.11 4.17
N THR A 19 6.56 -3.37 3.76
CA THR A 19 5.84 -4.46 4.44
C THR A 19 6.28 -4.61 5.90
N SER A 20 7.57 -4.40 6.20
CA SER A 20 8.08 -4.45 7.58
C SER A 20 7.59 -3.28 8.42
N LEU A 21 7.45 -2.09 7.83
CA LEU A 21 6.83 -0.94 8.48
C LEU A 21 5.33 -1.18 8.71
N LEU A 22 4.59 -1.66 7.71
CA LEU A 22 3.17 -1.99 7.82
C LEU A 22 2.91 -2.98 8.95
N ALA A 23 3.71 -4.05 9.05
CA ALA A 23 3.60 -5.01 10.14
C ALA A 23 3.69 -4.36 11.53
N ARG A 24 4.55 -3.34 11.70
CA ARG A 24 4.67 -2.58 12.95
C ARG A 24 3.49 -1.64 13.17
N MET A 25 3.07 -0.94 12.12
CA MET A 25 1.95 -0.01 12.19
C MET A 25 0.67 -0.74 12.61
N VAL A 26 0.42 -1.93 12.07
CA VAL A 26 -0.77 -2.73 12.43
C VAL A 26 -0.76 -3.10 13.91
N CYS A 27 0.39 -3.50 14.46
CA CYS A 27 0.50 -3.80 15.89
C CYS A 27 0.20 -2.61 16.79
N ALA A 28 0.52 -1.38 16.36
CA ALA A 28 0.25 -0.18 17.13
C ALA A 28 -1.16 0.40 16.94
N LEU A 29 -1.71 0.28 15.73
CA LEU A 29 -2.90 1.03 15.33
C LEU A 29 -4.14 0.13 15.20
N GLY A 30 -3.95 -1.17 14.96
CA GLY A 30 -5.01 -2.18 14.93
C GLY A 30 -6.29 -1.73 14.20
N ASP A 31 -7.42 -1.79 14.91
CA ASP A 31 -8.74 -1.45 14.37
C ASP A 31 -9.04 0.06 14.26
N THR A 32 -8.20 0.92 14.86
CA THR A 32 -8.38 2.37 14.78
C THR A 32 -8.01 2.94 13.41
N ALA A 33 -7.24 2.18 12.62
CA ALA A 33 -6.86 2.53 11.27
C ALA A 33 -7.62 1.70 10.23
N MET A 34 -7.84 2.27 9.06
CA MET A 34 -8.32 1.56 7.86
C MET A 34 -7.14 1.18 6.98
N TRP A 35 -7.07 -0.08 6.56
CA TRP A 35 -5.91 -0.64 5.85
C TRP A 35 -6.22 -0.92 4.38
N PHE A 36 -5.50 -0.25 3.49
CA PHE A 36 -5.45 -0.56 2.06
C PHE A 36 -4.15 -1.29 1.77
N THR A 37 -4.23 -2.58 1.45
CA THR A 37 -3.07 -3.38 1.03
C THR A 37 -2.69 -3.10 -0.42
N GLU A 38 -1.47 -3.50 -0.82
CA GLU A 38 -1.02 -3.38 -2.21
C GLU A 38 -2.03 -4.09 -3.15
N PRO A 39 -2.53 -3.39 -4.19
CA PRO A 39 -3.47 -3.99 -5.13
C PRO A 39 -2.83 -5.17 -5.88
N ASN A 40 -3.61 -6.24 -6.03
CA ASN A 40 -3.17 -7.45 -6.69
C ASN A 40 -4.15 -7.91 -7.77
N ALA A 41 -3.72 -7.77 -9.03
CA ALA A 41 -4.52 -8.15 -10.19
C ALA A 41 -4.90 -9.64 -10.20
N HIS A 42 -4.11 -10.52 -9.58
CA HIS A 42 -4.41 -11.96 -9.49
C HIS A 42 -5.58 -12.28 -8.56
N LEU A 43 -5.84 -11.41 -7.57
CA LEU A 43 -6.97 -11.52 -6.66
C LEU A 43 -8.22 -10.82 -7.21
N SER A 44 -8.11 -10.18 -8.37
CA SER A 44 -9.19 -9.41 -8.98
C SER A 44 -10.02 -10.27 -9.92
N ALA A 45 -11.34 -10.20 -9.81
CA ALA A 45 -12.28 -10.99 -10.59
C ALA A 45 -13.37 -10.12 -11.25
N GLY A 46 -14.03 -10.67 -12.27
CA GLY A 46 -15.14 -10.01 -12.96
C GLY A 46 -14.74 -8.68 -13.60
N LEU A 47 -15.55 -7.64 -13.40
CA LEU A 47 -15.31 -6.29 -13.93
C LEU A 47 -14.09 -5.59 -13.32
N ALA A 48 -13.60 -6.09 -12.18
CA ALA A 48 -12.41 -5.58 -11.52
C ALA A 48 -11.13 -6.23 -12.05
N ALA A 49 -11.18 -7.25 -12.90
CA ALA A 49 -9.97 -7.88 -13.45
C ALA A 49 -9.32 -7.02 -14.55
N PRO A 50 -8.01 -7.19 -14.83
CA PRO A 50 -7.38 -6.54 -15.97
C PRO A 50 -8.09 -6.88 -17.28
N VAL A 51 -8.37 -5.86 -18.09
CA VAL A 51 -9.05 -6.02 -19.40
C VAL A 51 -8.18 -6.76 -20.42
N HIS A 52 -6.85 -6.63 -20.30
CA HIS A 52 -5.89 -7.26 -21.20
C HIS A 52 -4.60 -7.60 -20.43
N PRO A 53 -3.96 -8.76 -20.67
CA PRO A 53 -2.76 -9.19 -19.95
C PRO A 53 -1.47 -8.46 -20.36
N SER A 54 -1.56 -7.39 -21.16
CA SER A 54 -0.37 -6.63 -21.57
C SER A 54 0.11 -5.69 -20.46
N PRO A 55 1.39 -5.30 -20.44
CA PRO A 55 1.91 -4.27 -19.54
C PRO A 55 1.09 -2.97 -19.55
N ALA A 56 0.61 -2.52 -20.72
CA ALA A 56 -0.33 -1.39 -20.80
C ALA A 56 -1.67 -1.68 -20.10
N GLY A 57 -2.24 -2.88 -20.30
CA GLY A 57 -3.48 -3.30 -19.65
C GLY A 57 -3.34 -3.37 -18.12
N HIS A 58 -2.23 -3.91 -17.63
CA HIS A 58 -1.89 -3.93 -16.20
C HIS A 58 -1.69 -2.53 -15.63
N THR A 59 -0.97 -1.64 -16.33
CA THR A 59 -0.79 -0.25 -15.87
C THR A 59 -2.12 0.48 -15.78
N LEU A 60 -2.98 0.34 -16.80
CA LEU A 60 -4.32 0.94 -16.79
C LEU A 60 -5.19 0.37 -15.68
N TRP A 61 -5.07 -0.93 -15.39
CA TRP A 61 -5.76 -1.57 -14.27
C TRP A 61 -5.35 -0.94 -12.93
N PHE A 62 -4.04 -0.79 -12.67
CA PHE A 62 -3.55 -0.12 -11.46
C PHE A 62 -4.07 1.33 -11.37
N LEU A 63 -4.02 2.11 -12.47
CA LEU A 63 -4.52 3.49 -12.47
C LEU A 63 -6.03 3.59 -12.17
N ARG A 64 -6.84 2.63 -12.66
CA ARG A 64 -8.27 2.57 -12.34
C ARG A 64 -8.49 2.20 -10.88
N HIS A 65 -7.76 1.21 -10.36
CA HIS A 65 -7.80 0.86 -8.95
C HIS A 65 -7.45 2.06 -8.06
N GLU A 66 -6.42 2.83 -8.43
CA GLU A 66 -6.02 4.04 -7.68
C GLU A 66 -7.09 5.15 -7.73
N LEU A 67 -7.85 5.26 -8.82
CA LEU A 67 -9.02 6.14 -8.89
C LEU A 67 -10.11 5.71 -7.91
N ASP A 68 -10.46 4.43 -7.91
CA ASP A 68 -11.48 3.89 -7.02
C ASP A 68 -11.05 4.01 -5.56
N LYS A 69 -9.75 3.81 -5.27
CA LYS A 69 -9.15 4.02 -3.95
C LYS A 69 -9.19 5.47 -3.51
N ALA A 70 -8.83 6.43 -4.37
CA ALA A 70 -8.91 7.85 -4.05
C ALA A 70 -10.35 8.25 -3.64
N ARG A 71 -11.35 7.77 -4.40
CA ARG A 71 -12.77 8.00 -4.08
C ARG A 71 -13.17 7.35 -2.77
N ALA A 72 -12.80 6.10 -2.53
CA ALA A 72 -13.10 5.43 -1.28
C ALA A 72 -12.47 6.16 -0.08
N MET A 73 -11.21 6.60 -0.20
CA MET A 73 -10.53 7.40 0.81
C MET A 73 -11.28 8.72 1.08
N ALA A 74 -11.73 9.43 0.05
CA ALA A 74 -12.49 10.67 0.21
C ALA A 74 -13.79 10.50 1.02
N HIS A 75 -14.41 9.31 0.97
CA HIS A 75 -15.55 9.00 1.82
C HIS A 75 -15.13 8.56 3.22
N LEU A 76 -14.10 7.73 3.32
CA LEU A 76 -13.66 7.12 4.58
C LEU A 76 -12.93 8.07 5.51
N VAL A 77 -12.32 9.15 5.00
CA VAL A 77 -11.75 10.20 5.86
C VAL A 77 -12.80 10.86 6.75
N ALA A 78 -14.08 10.84 6.36
CA ALA A 78 -15.17 11.39 7.15
C ALA A 78 -15.86 10.36 8.08
N ASP A 79 -15.42 9.09 8.09
CA ASP A 79 -15.97 8.08 8.99
C ASP A 79 -15.49 8.32 10.43
N PRO A 80 -16.39 8.58 11.41
CA PRO A 80 -16.01 8.80 12.81
C PRO A 80 -15.31 7.61 13.46
N ALA A 81 -15.49 6.40 12.93
CA ALA A 81 -14.79 5.20 13.42
C ALA A 81 -13.37 5.06 12.85
N THR A 82 -12.94 5.93 11.93
CA THR A 82 -11.62 5.90 11.30
C THR A 82 -10.76 7.01 11.86
N SER A 83 -9.68 6.68 12.57
CA SER A 83 -8.72 7.67 13.08
C SER A 83 -7.53 7.90 12.14
N LEU A 84 -7.30 6.99 11.19
CA LEU A 84 -6.24 7.05 10.18
C LEU A 84 -6.57 6.09 9.03
N LEU A 85 -6.26 6.47 7.80
CA LEU A 85 -6.20 5.54 6.66
C LEU A 85 -4.73 5.28 6.34
N ILE A 86 -4.36 4.01 6.16
CA ILE A 86 -3.02 3.60 5.74
C ILE A 86 -3.13 2.89 4.40
N SER A 87 -2.32 3.32 3.44
CA SER A 87 -2.24 2.70 2.11
C SER A 87 -0.84 2.22 1.80
N ASP A 88 -0.72 0.93 1.52
CA ASP A 88 0.45 0.36 0.86
C ASP A 88 0.39 0.72 -0.63
N ARG A 89 1.25 1.67 -1.02
CA ARG A 89 1.32 2.33 -2.32
C ARG A 89 0.16 3.26 -2.66
N ASN A 90 0.42 4.14 -3.61
CA ASN A 90 -0.61 4.89 -4.32
C ASN A 90 -0.29 4.97 -5.83
N HIS A 91 -0.91 5.93 -6.52
CA HIS A 91 -0.64 6.28 -7.91
C HIS A 91 0.86 6.44 -8.26
N LEU A 92 1.72 6.87 -7.32
CA LEU A 92 3.16 6.98 -7.55
C LEU A 92 3.77 5.64 -7.91
N GLY A 93 3.40 4.55 -7.25
CA GLY A 93 3.86 3.20 -7.61
C GLY A 93 3.53 2.84 -9.07
N ALA A 94 2.29 3.08 -9.50
CA ALA A 94 1.87 2.80 -10.89
C ALA A 94 2.65 3.66 -11.91
N LEU A 95 2.82 4.95 -11.61
CA LEU A 95 3.57 5.89 -12.45
C LEU A 95 5.08 5.56 -12.48
N ALA A 96 5.65 5.13 -11.36
CA ALA A 96 7.05 4.76 -11.24
C ALA A 96 7.38 3.55 -12.12
N TYR A 97 6.55 2.49 -12.06
CA TYR A 97 6.74 1.33 -12.93
C TYR A 97 6.52 1.68 -14.40
N CYS A 98 5.48 2.46 -14.71
CA CYS A 98 5.24 2.93 -16.07
C CYS A 98 6.44 3.74 -16.64
N TYR A 99 7.09 4.55 -15.80
CA TYR A 99 8.31 5.28 -16.16
C TYR A 99 9.53 4.36 -16.32
N ALA A 100 9.69 3.37 -15.44
CA ALA A 100 10.90 2.57 -15.34
C ALA A 100 10.94 1.37 -16.30
N THR A 101 9.82 0.71 -16.61
CA THR A 101 9.83 -0.51 -17.43
C THR A 101 10.12 -0.24 -18.90
N ARG A 102 9.59 0.86 -19.47
CA ARG A 102 9.80 1.31 -20.86
C ARG A 102 9.62 0.21 -21.93
N ALA A 103 8.79 -0.81 -21.69
CA ALA A 103 8.54 -1.86 -22.69
C ALA A 103 7.70 -1.31 -23.85
N GLU A 104 7.90 -1.83 -25.06
CA GLU A 104 7.26 -1.33 -26.29
C GLU A 104 5.72 -1.37 -26.24
N ASP A 105 5.16 -2.34 -25.51
CA ASP A 105 3.73 -2.54 -25.29
C ASP A 105 3.23 -1.96 -23.95
N SER A 106 4.05 -1.15 -23.28
CA SER A 106 3.65 -0.43 -22.06
C SER A 106 2.82 0.81 -22.38
N LEU A 107 1.96 1.19 -21.43
CA LEU A 107 1.27 2.48 -21.49
C LEU A 107 2.33 3.59 -21.45
N PRO A 108 2.32 4.57 -22.36
CA PRO A 108 3.29 5.67 -22.30
C PRO A 108 3.17 6.45 -21.00
N TYR A 109 4.29 6.76 -20.36
CA TYR A 109 4.34 7.50 -19.08
C TYR A 109 3.53 8.80 -19.11
N ARG A 110 3.62 9.57 -20.20
CA ARG A 110 2.84 10.80 -20.37
C ARG A 110 1.33 10.54 -20.30
N THR A 111 0.85 9.48 -20.92
CA THR A 111 -0.56 9.09 -20.90
C THR A 111 -1.00 8.69 -19.49
N ALA A 112 -0.19 7.92 -18.78
CA ALA A 112 -0.45 7.54 -17.39
C ALA A 112 -0.50 8.76 -16.45
N ARG A 113 0.46 9.68 -16.60
CA ARG A 113 0.51 10.94 -15.86
C ARG A 113 -0.69 11.84 -16.16
N ASP A 114 -1.09 11.95 -17.43
CA ASP A 114 -2.24 12.76 -17.83
C ASP A 114 -3.56 12.15 -17.30
N PHE A 115 -3.66 10.81 -17.21
CA PHE A 115 -4.77 10.13 -16.53
C PHE A 115 -4.79 10.48 -15.04
N TYR A 116 -3.66 10.38 -14.36
CA TYR A 116 -3.53 10.78 -12.95
C TYR A 116 -4.03 12.21 -12.73
N ALA A 117 -3.47 13.18 -13.47
CA ALA A 117 -3.78 14.60 -13.29
C ALA A 117 -5.27 14.92 -13.53
N ARG A 118 -5.92 14.23 -14.47
CA ARG A 118 -7.32 14.50 -14.85
C ARG A 118 -8.34 13.71 -14.03
N ARG A 119 -7.97 12.57 -13.46
CA ARG A 119 -8.91 11.60 -12.89
C ARG A 119 -8.64 11.30 -11.42
N ILE A 120 -7.40 11.05 -11.05
CA ILE A 120 -7.05 10.61 -9.69
C ILE A 120 -6.80 11.82 -8.79
N ALA A 121 -5.96 12.76 -9.24
CA ALA A 121 -5.56 13.92 -8.44
C ALA A 121 -6.77 14.74 -7.90
N PRO A 122 -7.85 14.98 -8.68
CA PRO A 122 -9.02 15.70 -8.17
C PRO A 122 -9.82 14.96 -7.09
N GLU A 123 -9.63 13.65 -6.94
CA GLU A 123 -10.38 12.80 -6.01
C GLU A 123 -9.57 12.49 -4.74
N LEU A 124 -8.29 12.88 -4.70
CA LEU A 124 -7.44 12.65 -3.54
C LEU A 124 -7.87 13.55 -2.37
N PRO A 125 -8.03 13.01 -1.15
CA PRO A 125 -8.27 13.83 0.03
C PRO A 125 -7.12 14.82 0.26
N GLU A 126 -7.45 16.03 0.74
CA GLU A 126 -6.45 17.04 1.12
C GLU A 126 -5.57 16.58 2.30
N THR A 127 -6.04 15.59 3.07
CA THR A 127 -5.33 15.01 4.22
C THR A 127 -4.31 13.93 3.83
N VAL A 128 -4.05 13.71 2.54
CA VAL A 128 -3.07 12.72 2.07
C VAL A 128 -1.63 13.19 2.31
N LEU A 129 -0.94 12.44 3.15
CA LEU A 129 0.49 12.50 3.38
C LEU A 129 1.15 11.27 2.75
N THR A 130 2.26 11.47 2.05
CA THR A 130 3.00 10.36 1.42
C THR A 130 4.40 10.28 2.01
N ALA A 131 4.75 9.11 2.54
CA ALA A 131 6.11 8.76 2.92
C ALA A 131 6.70 7.80 1.88
N ILE A 132 7.73 8.25 1.17
CA ILE A 132 8.50 7.42 0.25
C ILE A 132 9.67 6.82 1.02
N LEU A 133 9.60 5.52 1.29
CA LEU A 133 10.75 4.77 1.77
C LEU A 133 11.70 4.54 0.60
N LEU A 134 12.86 5.18 0.63
CA LEU A 134 13.84 5.13 -0.45
C LEU A 134 14.97 4.18 -0.06
N ALA A 135 15.29 3.24 -0.94
CA ALA A 135 16.51 2.45 -0.87
C ALA A 135 17.34 2.71 -2.12
N SER A 136 18.67 2.75 -2.00
CA SER A 136 19.54 2.71 -3.17
C SER A 136 19.35 1.40 -3.96
N PRO A 137 19.62 1.40 -5.27
CA PRO A 137 19.51 0.19 -6.09
C PRO A 137 20.33 -0.98 -5.54
N GLU A 138 21.54 -0.72 -5.06
CA GLU A 138 22.42 -1.73 -4.45
C GLU A 138 21.79 -2.32 -3.18
N GLN A 139 21.35 -1.46 -2.25
CA GLN A 139 20.75 -1.93 -1.01
C GLN A 139 19.43 -2.66 -1.24
N SER A 140 18.66 -2.19 -2.24
CA SER A 140 17.44 -2.82 -2.72
C SER A 140 17.70 -4.28 -3.15
N LEU A 141 18.74 -4.51 -3.95
CA LEU A 141 19.17 -5.85 -4.39
C LEU A 141 19.64 -6.72 -3.21
N THR A 142 20.53 -6.17 -2.37
CA THR A 142 21.09 -6.87 -1.21
C THR A 142 20.00 -7.36 -0.25
N ARG A 143 19.03 -6.50 0.09
CA ARG A 143 17.96 -6.82 1.05
C ARG A 143 16.99 -7.88 0.59
N ARG A 144 16.77 -8.00 -0.72
CA ARG A 144 15.85 -9.01 -1.25
C ARG A 144 16.42 -10.42 -1.15
N GLY A 145 17.74 -10.57 -0.97
CA GLY A 145 18.41 -11.87 -1.05
C GLY A 145 18.23 -12.49 -2.44
N ASN A 146 18.90 -13.60 -2.73
CA ASN A 146 18.81 -14.27 -4.04
C ASN A 146 17.46 -14.98 -4.28
N VAL A 147 16.33 -14.41 -3.87
CA VAL A 147 14.97 -14.95 -4.05
C VAL A 147 14.46 -14.69 -5.49
N ALA A 148 15.38 -14.62 -6.45
CA ALA A 148 15.13 -14.32 -7.86
C ALA A 148 14.45 -15.48 -8.62
N GLU A 149 14.12 -16.57 -7.92
CA GLU A 149 13.68 -17.82 -8.54
C GLU A 149 12.27 -17.74 -9.16
N LEU A 150 11.45 -16.74 -8.80
CA LEU A 150 10.12 -16.58 -9.39
C LEU A 150 10.12 -15.58 -10.56
N PRO A 151 9.67 -15.98 -11.78
CA PRO A 151 9.63 -15.11 -12.95
C PRO A 151 8.95 -13.75 -12.72
N ARG A 152 7.89 -13.71 -11.91
CA ARG A 152 7.15 -12.48 -11.58
C ARG A 152 7.99 -11.41 -10.86
N TRP A 153 9.05 -11.80 -10.16
CA TRP A 153 9.90 -10.89 -9.40
C TRP A 153 11.17 -10.52 -10.14
N LYS A 154 11.41 -11.08 -11.34
CA LYS A 154 12.64 -10.88 -12.12
C LYS A 154 12.95 -9.40 -12.36
N GLN A 155 11.95 -8.58 -12.68
CA GLN A 155 12.13 -7.14 -12.88
C GLN A 155 12.60 -6.39 -11.63
N TRP A 156 12.33 -6.92 -10.42
CA TRP A 156 12.81 -6.33 -9.18
C TRP A 156 14.28 -6.64 -8.91
N PHE A 157 14.91 -7.49 -9.72
CA PHE A 157 16.35 -7.75 -9.70
C PHE A 157 17.09 -7.11 -10.89
N ASP A 158 16.37 -6.37 -11.74
CA ASP A 158 16.98 -5.59 -12.82
C ASP A 158 17.52 -4.26 -12.26
N GLN A 159 18.84 -4.13 -12.21
CA GLN A 159 19.50 -2.93 -11.68
C GLN A 159 19.09 -1.66 -12.44
N GLY A 160 18.96 -1.72 -13.77
CA GLY A 160 18.58 -0.56 -14.57
C GLY A 160 17.14 -0.10 -14.29
N ILE A 161 16.21 -1.04 -14.03
CA ILE A 161 14.86 -0.70 -13.57
C ILE A 161 14.94 -0.04 -12.20
N LEU A 162 15.72 -0.57 -11.26
CA LEU A 162 15.85 -0.01 -9.90
C LEU A 162 16.45 1.39 -9.90
N GLU A 163 17.46 1.65 -10.73
CA GLU A 163 18.03 2.98 -10.94
C GLU A 163 16.97 3.96 -11.45
N ARG A 164 16.18 3.57 -12.45
CA ARG A 164 15.09 4.42 -12.98
C ARG A 164 13.97 4.63 -11.97
N LEU A 165 13.64 3.63 -11.15
CA LEU A 165 12.69 3.80 -10.04
C LEU A 165 13.25 4.78 -9.01
N HIS A 166 14.55 4.68 -8.68
CA HIS A 166 15.21 5.59 -7.76
C HIS A 166 15.16 7.05 -8.26
N THR A 167 15.50 7.29 -9.53
CA THR A 167 15.34 8.60 -10.20
C THR A 167 13.89 9.08 -10.16
N PHE A 168 12.92 8.19 -10.43
CA PHE A 168 11.51 8.59 -10.37
C PHE A 168 11.12 9.08 -8.97
N TYR A 169 11.44 8.34 -7.93
CA TYR A 169 11.04 8.69 -6.56
C TYR A 169 11.75 9.92 -6.00
N THR A 170 12.98 10.20 -6.47
CA THR A 170 13.77 11.35 -6.00
C THR A 170 13.45 12.62 -6.79
N ASP A 171 13.38 12.52 -8.12
CA ASP A 171 13.35 13.71 -8.99
C ASP A 171 11.96 14.02 -9.54
N ILE A 172 11.11 13.00 -9.70
CA ILE A 172 9.81 13.14 -10.40
C ILE A 172 8.65 13.14 -9.42
N ALA A 173 8.58 12.17 -8.52
CA ALA A 173 7.48 12.01 -7.57
C ALA A 173 7.16 13.29 -6.76
N PRO A 174 8.15 14.09 -6.29
CA PRO A 174 7.85 15.33 -5.57
C PRO A 174 7.05 16.37 -6.36
N THR A 175 7.09 16.30 -7.70
CA THR A 175 6.34 17.21 -8.58
C THR A 175 4.91 16.74 -8.87
N LEU A 176 4.55 15.52 -8.43
CA LEU A 176 3.28 14.88 -8.76
C LEU A 176 2.28 14.91 -7.61
N CYS A 177 2.70 15.20 -6.37
CA CYS A 177 1.81 15.23 -5.23
C CYS A 177 1.40 16.67 -4.87
N PRO A 178 0.13 16.90 -4.44
CA PRO A 178 -0.30 18.21 -3.93
C PRO A 178 0.53 18.69 -2.74
N ILE A 179 0.85 17.76 -1.84
CA ILE A 179 1.81 17.94 -0.74
C ILE A 179 3.05 17.12 -1.09
N PRO A 180 4.25 17.73 -1.16
CA PRO A 180 5.48 17.00 -1.44
C PRO A 180 5.65 15.81 -0.48
N PRO A 181 6.02 14.63 -0.99
CA PRO A 181 6.22 13.45 -0.17
C PRO A 181 7.45 13.61 0.74
N ALA A 182 7.39 13.04 1.95
CA ALA A 182 8.55 12.88 2.79
C ALA A 182 9.40 11.72 2.27
N ILE A 183 10.63 12.01 1.84
CA ILE A 183 11.58 10.98 1.36
C ILE A 183 12.41 10.50 2.55
N ILE A 184 12.23 9.24 2.93
CA ILE A 184 12.92 8.59 4.04
C ILE A 184 13.98 7.65 3.47
N ASN A 185 15.26 8.02 3.59
CA ASN A 185 16.34 7.11 3.20
C ASN A 185 16.40 5.94 4.18
N THR A 186 16.31 4.72 3.64
CA THR A 186 16.29 3.50 4.41
C THR A 186 17.62 2.76 4.41
N ASP A 187 18.64 3.19 3.67
CA ASP A 187 19.84 2.37 3.42
C ASP A 187 20.56 1.93 4.71
N ASP A 188 20.83 2.90 5.57
CA ASP A 188 21.44 2.72 6.89
C ASP A 188 20.43 2.86 8.04
N ALA A 189 19.15 2.87 7.70
CA ALA A 189 18.11 3.07 8.69
C ALA A 189 18.02 1.87 9.64
N THR A 190 18.03 2.16 10.94
CA THR A 190 17.68 1.16 11.93
C THR A 190 16.19 0.83 11.84
N ARG A 191 15.86 -0.34 12.37
CA ARG A 191 14.49 -0.82 12.52
C ARG A 191 13.58 0.19 13.23
N GLU A 192 14.12 0.96 14.16
CA GLU A 192 13.42 1.94 14.99
C GLU A 192 13.35 3.31 14.34
N SER A 193 14.34 3.67 13.49
CA SER A 193 14.43 4.99 12.88
C SER A 193 13.37 5.27 11.81
N VAL A 194 12.93 4.24 11.06
CA VAL A 194 11.90 4.44 10.01
C VAL A 194 10.53 4.75 10.61
N PRO A 195 9.99 3.98 11.58
CA PRO A 195 8.75 4.34 12.25
C PRO A 195 8.79 5.72 12.93
N ALA A 196 9.94 6.10 13.50
CA ALA A 196 10.11 7.42 14.11
C ALA A 196 9.99 8.55 13.08
N GLN A 197 10.63 8.42 11.92
CA GLN A 197 10.53 9.42 10.84
C GLN A 197 9.11 9.50 10.27
N VAL A 198 8.40 8.38 10.14
CA VAL A 198 6.98 8.40 9.72
C VAL A 198 6.09 9.04 10.79
N ALA A 199 6.41 8.85 12.07
CA ALA A 199 5.74 9.54 13.15
C ALA A 199 6.01 11.05 13.14
N ASP A 200 7.23 11.49 12.81
CA ASP A 200 7.55 12.91 12.61
C ASP A 200 6.66 13.53 11.52
N VAL A 201 6.48 12.84 10.38
CA VAL A 201 5.60 13.30 9.28
C VAL A 201 4.14 13.44 9.74
N LEU A 202 3.65 12.53 10.59
CA LEU A 202 2.30 12.61 11.15
C LEU A 202 2.17 13.75 12.15
N GLU A 203 3.17 13.96 13.00
CA GLU A 203 3.21 15.03 14.00
C GLU A 203 3.27 16.41 13.36
N ASP A 204 4.12 16.60 12.33
CA ASP A 204 4.22 17.85 11.58
C ASP A 204 2.90 18.24 10.89
N ALA A 205 2.07 17.25 10.56
CA ALA A 205 0.74 17.43 9.99
C ALA A 205 -0.39 17.55 11.05
N GLY A 206 -0.06 17.55 12.35
CA GLY A 206 -0.98 17.73 13.46
C GLY A 206 -1.66 16.46 13.97
N PHE A 207 -1.12 15.27 13.67
CA PHE A 207 -1.68 13.97 14.07
C PHE A 207 -0.92 13.32 15.25
N ASP A 208 -0.69 14.10 16.31
CA ASP A 208 0.15 13.74 17.47
C ASP A 208 -0.24 12.45 18.18
N HIS A 209 -1.54 12.13 18.24
CA HIS A 209 -2.02 10.91 18.87
C HIS A 209 -1.53 9.67 18.12
N THR A 210 -1.69 9.69 16.79
CA THR A 210 -1.24 8.62 15.88
C THR A 210 0.28 8.52 15.86
N ALA A 211 0.98 9.66 15.83
CA ALA A 211 2.44 9.69 15.88
C ALA A 211 2.98 9.03 17.15
N ARG A 212 2.41 9.35 18.32
CA ARG A 212 2.81 8.73 19.61
C ARG A 212 2.58 7.22 19.62
N ALA A 213 1.44 6.75 19.12
CA ALA A 213 1.16 5.32 19.02
C ALA A 213 2.23 4.61 18.17
N LEU A 214 2.59 5.18 17.02
CA LEU A 214 3.61 4.63 16.14
C LEU A 214 5.02 4.60 16.77
N ARG A 215 5.42 5.65 17.50
CA ARG A 215 6.72 5.67 18.21
C ARG A 215 6.81 4.59 19.29
N SER A 216 5.69 4.24 19.92
CA SER A 216 5.62 3.18 20.92
C SER A 216 5.52 1.76 20.35
N ALA A 217 5.39 1.63 19.03
CA ALA A 217 5.19 0.35 18.35
C ALA A 217 6.40 -0.57 18.48
N GLY A 218 6.20 -1.73 19.09
CA GLY A 218 7.19 -2.80 19.10
C GLY A 218 7.37 -3.43 17.71
N ALA A 219 8.58 -3.91 17.42
CA ALA A 219 8.83 -4.74 16.25
C ALA A 219 8.25 -6.15 16.44
N PRO A 220 7.49 -6.71 15.48
CA PRO A 220 7.18 -8.12 15.52
C PRO A 220 8.48 -8.96 15.47
N ALA A 221 8.62 -9.90 16.40
CA ALA A 221 9.84 -10.68 16.58
C ALA A 221 10.07 -11.71 15.45
N ALA A 222 8.99 -12.19 14.84
CA ALA A 222 9.03 -13.18 13.78
C ALA A 222 7.88 -12.96 12.79
N ARG A 223 8.00 -13.59 11.61
CA ARG A 223 6.90 -13.66 10.65
C ARG A 223 5.74 -14.45 11.27
N PRO A 224 4.52 -13.92 11.26
CA PRO A 224 3.36 -14.61 11.81
C PRO A 224 2.94 -15.79 10.91
N PRO A 225 2.39 -16.87 11.49
CA PRO A 225 1.83 -17.98 10.73
C PRO A 225 0.51 -17.59 10.04
N LEU A 226 0.12 -18.36 9.03
CA LEU A 226 -1.25 -18.32 8.50
C LEU A 226 -2.22 -18.77 9.60
N ASN A 227 -3.25 -17.98 9.87
CA ASN A 227 -4.28 -18.38 10.83
C ASN A 227 -5.15 -19.49 10.22
N GLU A 228 -5.44 -20.54 10.99
CA GLU A 228 -6.19 -21.71 10.55
C GLU A 228 -7.57 -21.34 9.97
N GLN A 229 -8.24 -20.31 10.50
CA GLN A 229 -9.56 -19.87 10.02
C GLN A 229 -9.54 -19.36 8.57
N PHE A 230 -8.37 -18.97 8.07
CA PHE A 230 -8.19 -18.46 6.71
C PHE A 230 -7.62 -19.52 5.76
N ALA A 231 -7.24 -20.71 6.26
CA ALA A 231 -6.42 -21.67 5.52
C ALA A 231 -7.08 -22.15 4.22
N ASP A 232 -8.37 -22.45 4.27
CA ASP A 232 -9.12 -22.96 3.12
C ASP A 232 -9.24 -21.87 2.04
N THR A 233 -9.80 -20.70 2.38
CA THR A 233 -9.96 -19.58 1.42
C THR A 233 -8.62 -19.08 0.89
N TYR A 234 -7.57 -19.04 1.73
CA TYR A 234 -6.22 -18.71 1.30
C TYR A 234 -5.74 -19.68 0.21
N SER A 235 -5.94 -20.98 0.42
CA SER A 235 -5.54 -22.02 -0.54
C SER A 235 -6.37 -21.95 -1.83
N GLU A 236 -7.69 -21.79 -1.72
CA GLU A 236 -8.62 -21.68 -2.85
C GLU A 236 -8.30 -20.47 -3.76
N LEU A 237 -7.87 -19.36 -3.17
CA LEU A 237 -7.52 -18.13 -3.89
C LEU A 237 -6.06 -18.10 -4.38
N GLY A 238 -5.34 -19.23 -4.35
CA GLY A 238 -4.00 -19.37 -4.92
C GLY A 238 -2.83 -19.26 -3.92
N GLY A 239 -3.12 -19.15 -2.63
CA GLY A 239 -2.17 -19.28 -1.53
C GLY A 239 -0.95 -18.37 -1.63
N LEU A 240 0.25 -18.95 -1.43
CA LEU A 240 1.51 -18.20 -1.38
C LEU A 240 1.80 -17.44 -2.67
N GLU A 241 1.39 -17.99 -3.81
CA GLU A 241 1.57 -17.33 -5.09
C GLU A 241 0.69 -16.08 -5.16
N ALA A 242 -0.59 -16.17 -4.79
CA ALA A 242 -1.47 -15.02 -4.86
C ALA A 242 -1.17 -13.98 -3.76
N PHE A 243 -1.10 -14.38 -2.49
CA PHE A 243 -1.04 -13.46 -1.34
C PHE A 243 0.38 -13.10 -0.88
N GLY A 244 1.36 -13.95 -1.17
CA GLY A 244 2.61 -13.96 -0.43
C GLY A 244 2.39 -14.41 1.03
N HIS A 245 3.37 -14.12 1.89
CA HIS A 245 3.29 -14.51 3.29
C HIS A 245 2.42 -13.55 4.11
N PRO A 246 1.79 -14.03 5.20
CA PRO A 246 1.25 -13.16 6.23
C PRO A 246 2.35 -12.26 6.79
N PHE A 247 2.03 -10.99 7.02
CA PHE A 247 2.92 -10.07 7.72
C PHE A 247 2.33 -9.57 9.05
N THR A 248 1.07 -9.91 9.34
CA THR A 248 0.43 -9.69 10.65
C THR A 248 -0.12 -11.01 11.21
N PRO A 249 -0.21 -11.15 12.54
CA PRO A 249 -1.18 -12.08 13.13
C PRO A 249 -2.61 -11.73 12.68
N ALA A 250 -3.55 -12.65 12.89
CA ALA A 250 -4.96 -12.31 12.79
C ALA A 250 -5.35 -11.36 13.93
N PHE A 251 -6.16 -10.34 13.63
CA PHE A 251 -6.62 -9.37 14.63
C PHE A 251 -8.07 -8.96 14.37
N ALA A 252 -8.74 -8.48 15.42
CA ALA A 252 -10.10 -7.96 15.30
C ALA A 252 -10.09 -6.67 14.47
N HIS A 253 -10.95 -6.60 13.46
CA HIS A 253 -11.08 -5.43 12.61
C HIS A 253 -12.51 -5.29 12.09
N ARG A 254 -13.12 -4.11 12.27
CA ARG A 254 -14.44 -3.75 11.71
C ARG A 254 -15.54 -4.80 11.93
N GLY A 255 -15.59 -5.36 13.14
CA GLY A 255 -16.61 -6.33 13.54
C GLY A 255 -16.37 -7.77 13.06
N GLY A 256 -15.19 -8.05 12.48
CA GLY A 256 -14.73 -9.39 12.15
C GLY A 256 -13.28 -9.60 12.55
N THR A 257 -12.66 -10.61 11.96
CA THR A 257 -11.23 -10.89 12.11
C THR A 257 -10.54 -10.76 10.77
N VAL A 258 -9.41 -10.06 10.71
CA VAL A 258 -8.62 -9.89 9.48
C VAL A 258 -7.20 -10.41 9.66
N GLN A 259 -6.59 -10.90 8.60
CA GLN A 259 -5.14 -11.09 8.49
C GLN A 259 -4.62 -10.43 7.22
N LEU A 260 -3.53 -9.68 7.33
CA LEU A 260 -2.89 -9.01 6.20
C LEU A 260 -1.70 -9.82 5.68
N TYR A 261 -1.59 -9.85 4.36
CA TYR A 261 -0.58 -10.55 3.58
C TYR A 261 0.10 -9.56 2.64
N GLN A 262 1.30 -9.93 2.15
CA GLN A 262 2.12 -9.06 1.31
C GLN A 262 1.36 -8.45 0.11
N LEU A 263 0.39 -9.17 -0.45
CA LEU A 263 -0.35 -8.78 -1.65
C LEU A 263 -1.87 -8.93 -1.50
N GLY A 264 -2.39 -8.78 -0.27
CA GLY A 264 -3.83 -8.86 -0.02
C GLY A 264 -4.20 -9.01 1.45
N ALA A 265 -5.50 -9.19 1.71
CA ALA A 265 -6.04 -9.36 3.05
C ALA A 265 -7.24 -10.31 3.02
N LEU A 266 -7.39 -11.12 4.06
CA LEU A 266 -8.57 -11.96 4.27
C LEU A 266 -9.30 -11.52 5.54
N HIS A 267 -10.62 -11.50 5.47
CA HIS A 267 -11.50 -11.10 6.57
C HIS A 267 -12.60 -12.14 6.76
N THR A 268 -12.81 -12.56 8.01
CA THR A 268 -13.92 -13.40 8.45
C THR A 268 -14.93 -12.52 9.18
N ASP A 269 -16.16 -12.46 8.68
CA ASP A 269 -17.24 -11.70 9.30
C ASP A 269 -17.81 -12.37 10.57
N ALA A 270 -18.72 -11.69 11.25
CA ALA A 270 -19.38 -12.22 12.45
C ALA A 270 -20.22 -13.48 12.20
N ALA A 271 -20.57 -13.78 10.95
CA ALA A 271 -21.27 -15.00 10.56
C ALA A 271 -20.31 -16.17 10.23
N GLY A 272 -18.99 -15.93 10.27
CA GLY A 272 -17.97 -16.92 9.98
C GLY A 272 -17.61 -17.03 8.50
N HIS A 273 -18.08 -16.12 7.64
CA HIS A 273 -17.74 -16.15 6.22
C HIS A 273 -16.41 -15.45 5.96
N THR A 274 -15.46 -16.19 5.38
CA THR A 274 -14.16 -15.67 4.98
C THR A 274 -14.18 -15.17 3.54
N ARG A 275 -13.65 -13.97 3.30
CA ARG A 275 -13.53 -13.35 1.98
C ARG A 275 -12.30 -12.47 1.86
N LEU A 276 -11.98 -12.04 0.63
CA LEU A 276 -11.04 -10.95 0.40
C LEU A 276 -11.53 -9.70 1.12
N TRP A 277 -10.66 -9.08 1.91
CA TRP A 277 -10.93 -7.77 2.48
C TRP A 277 -10.59 -6.69 1.47
N ASN A 278 -11.60 -5.91 1.07
CA ASN A 278 -11.40 -4.78 0.18
C ASN A 278 -12.17 -3.55 0.68
N PRO A 279 -11.50 -2.53 1.25
CA PRO A 279 -12.17 -1.31 1.70
C PRO A 279 -12.95 -0.58 0.59
N LEU A 280 -12.68 -0.85 -0.69
CA LEU A 280 -13.43 -0.29 -1.82
C LEU A 280 -14.87 -0.81 -1.91
N THR A 281 -15.12 -2.01 -1.41
CA THR A 281 -16.43 -2.70 -1.52
C THR A 281 -17.02 -3.07 -0.17
N ASP A 282 -16.18 -3.24 0.86
CA ASP A 282 -16.56 -3.80 2.15
C ASP A 282 -16.60 -2.78 3.28
N ALA A 283 -16.15 -1.54 3.03
CA ALA A 283 -16.29 -0.50 4.03
C ALA A 283 -17.78 -0.15 4.19
N PRO A 284 -18.33 -0.15 5.41
CA PRO A 284 -19.72 0.21 5.63
C PRO A 284 -19.94 1.66 5.13
N PRO A 285 -21.11 1.96 4.53
CA PRO A 285 -21.42 3.34 4.16
C PRO A 285 -21.32 4.24 5.38
N VAL A 286 -20.73 5.43 5.20
CA VAL A 286 -20.56 6.43 6.27
C VAL A 286 -21.92 6.67 6.93
N ARG A 287 -22.06 6.32 8.21
CA ARG A 287 -23.29 6.59 8.95
C ARG A 287 -23.40 8.10 9.17
N GLY A 288 -24.32 8.75 8.47
CA GLY A 288 -24.69 10.15 8.74
C GLY A 288 -24.58 11.14 7.57
N ALA A 289 -24.29 10.70 6.35
CA ALA A 289 -24.50 11.55 5.18
C ALA A 289 -25.99 11.55 4.80
N ALA A 290 -26.75 12.45 5.42
CA ALA A 290 -28.10 12.85 5.01
C ALA A 290 -28.04 14.24 4.40
#